data_AF-A0A268U7N1-F1
#
_entry.id   AF-A0A268U7N1-F1
#
_cell.length_a   1.000
_cell.length_b   1.000
_cell.length_c   1.000
_cell.angle_alpha   90.00
_cell.angle_beta   90.00
_cell.angle_gamma   90.00
#
_symmetry.space_group_name_H-M   'P 1'
#
loop_
_entity.id
_entity.type
_entity.pdbx_description
1 polymer ?
#
loop_
_entity_poly.entity_id
_entity_poly.type
_entity_poly.pdbx_seq_one_letter_code
_entity_poly.pdbx_strand_id
1 'polypeptide(L)'
;MNENKKEITGIYNTTFNQKNVTPIKTGFEADLELIENAIIEEVVMYVKGYHSQNRDKGYGAEHIKIHLEQDAQGYINIKELLDLGNSIREYTKIFKEPFIDIEGSKQAKIYEWENENKVRFRVVVDKIRREGLPITPLSPSADVIISFYSDRNLNNKMQFKNPLVNEYYCNSVQKQTSIHKRKPQISSHQETTTRQRKR
;
A
#
# COMPACT_ATOMS: atom_id res chain seq x y z
N MET A 1 19.37 -60.97 -40.33
CA MET A 1 18.02 -60.72 -39.77
C MET A 1 18.18 -60.15 -38.37
N ASN A 2 17.33 -59.17 -38.05
CA ASN A 2 17.02 -58.59 -36.73
C ASN A 2 17.95 -57.47 -36.25
N GLU A 3 17.50 -56.33 -35.75
CA GLU A 3 16.23 -55.58 -35.80
C GLU A 3 16.49 -54.26 -35.05
N ASN A 4 15.87 -53.16 -35.47
CA ASN A 4 15.90 -51.86 -34.78
C ASN A 4 15.42 -51.98 -33.32
N LYS A 5 16.11 -51.33 -32.37
CA LYS A 5 15.51 -50.89 -31.10
C LYS A 5 15.77 -49.41 -30.85
N LYS A 6 14.65 -48.68 -30.75
CA LYS A 6 14.48 -47.24 -30.56
C LYS A 6 14.93 -46.76 -29.16
N GLU A 7 15.12 -45.45 -29.10
CA GLU A 7 15.34 -44.51 -27.98
C GLU A 7 14.70 -44.86 -26.62
N ILE A 8 15.33 -44.37 -25.52
CA ILE A 8 14.69 -43.60 -24.43
C ILE A 8 15.82 -42.85 -23.70
N THR A 9 15.91 -41.53 -23.91
CA THR A 9 16.64 -40.60 -23.04
C THR A 9 15.87 -40.53 -21.73
N GLY A 10 16.20 -41.45 -20.82
CA GLY A 10 15.62 -41.50 -19.50
C GLY A 10 15.93 -40.22 -18.73
N ILE A 11 14.89 -39.41 -18.54
CA ILE A 11 14.81 -38.38 -17.50
C ILE A 11 15.16 -39.11 -16.18
N TYR A 12 16.38 -38.92 -15.68
CA TYR A 12 16.75 -39.44 -14.39
C TYR A 12 15.93 -38.71 -13.34
N ASN A 13 15.01 -39.47 -12.78
CA ASN A 13 14.17 -39.11 -11.66
C ASN A 13 15.08 -38.83 -10.45
N THR A 14 15.49 -37.58 -10.25
CA THR A 14 16.21 -37.16 -9.04
C THR A 14 15.20 -36.91 -7.93
N THR A 15 14.49 -37.96 -7.51
CA THR A 15 13.56 -37.92 -6.36
C THR A 15 14.28 -38.15 -5.02
N PHE A 16 15.60 -38.29 -5.02
CA PHE A 16 16.41 -38.48 -3.81
C PHE A 16 17.42 -37.35 -3.65
N ASN A 17 16.95 -36.19 -3.22
CA ASN A 17 17.75 -35.31 -2.39
C ASN A 17 16.79 -34.49 -1.53
N GLN A 18 16.86 -34.66 -0.22
CA GLN A 18 16.24 -33.79 0.79
C GLN A 18 16.91 -32.40 0.82
N LYS A 19 17.28 -31.87 -0.36
CA LYS A 19 17.69 -30.49 -0.52
C LYS A 19 16.42 -29.71 -0.75
N ASN A 20 16.11 -28.81 0.17
CA ASN A 20 15.03 -27.84 0.03
C ASN A 20 15.05 -27.29 -1.39
N VAL A 21 14.01 -27.59 -2.16
CA VAL A 21 13.84 -27.08 -3.52
C VAL A 21 13.66 -25.59 -3.38
N THR A 22 14.70 -24.81 -3.67
CA THR A 22 14.53 -23.38 -3.91
C THR A 22 13.58 -23.27 -5.09
N PRO A 23 12.39 -22.65 -4.96
CA PRO A 23 11.51 -22.47 -6.09
C PRO A 23 12.29 -21.73 -7.16
N ILE A 24 12.45 -22.33 -8.34
CA ILE A 24 12.99 -21.63 -9.50
C ILE A 24 11.90 -20.65 -9.88
N LYS A 25 12.05 -19.36 -9.50
CA LYS A 25 11.21 -18.29 -10.03
C LYS A 25 11.24 -18.42 -11.56
N THR A 26 10.08 -18.71 -12.15
CA THR A 26 10.00 -18.93 -13.59
C THR A 26 10.35 -17.63 -14.31
N GLY A 27 10.86 -17.69 -15.55
CA GLY A 27 11.35 -16.50 -16.26
C GLY A 27 10.38 -15.31 -16.23
N PHE A 28 9.07 -15.59 -16.36
CA PHE A 28 8.02 -14.57 -16.27
C PHE A 28 7.92 -13.86 -14.91
N GLU A 29 8.05 -14.59 -13.80
CA GLU A 29 8.01 -14.00 -12.44
C GLU A 29 9.27 -13.18 -12.16
N ALA A 30 10.42 -13.67 -12.62
CA ALA A 30 11.69 -12.96 -12.51
C ALA A 30 11.70 -11.69 -13.37
N ASP A 31 11.11 -11.74 -14.57
CA ASP A 31 10.97 -10.58 -15.46
C ASP A 31 10.05 -9.52 -14.84
N LEU A 32 8.94 -9.92 -14.22
CA LEU A 32 8.04 -9.01 -13.50
C LEU A 32 8.74 -8.34 -12.31
N GLU A 33 9.45 -9.11 -11.49
CA GLU A 33 10.21 -8.57 -10.35
C GLU A 33 11.29 -7.59 -10.81
N LEU A 34 11.96 -7.86 -11.94
CA LEU A 34 12.94 -6.94 -12.52
C LEU A 34 12.29 -5.62 -12.96
N ILE A 35 11.14 -5.69 -13.63
CA ILE A 35 10.38 -4.51 -14.06
C ILE A 35 9.91 -3.70 -12.85
N GLU A 36 9.36 -4.36 -11.83
CA GLU A 36 8.91 -3.72 -10.59
C GLU A 36 10.06 -3.03 -9.87
N ASN A 37 11.20 -3.71 -9.73
CA ASN A 37 12.40 -3.13 -9.14
C ASN A 37 12.91 -1.91 -9.92
N ALA A 38 12.89 -1.95 -11.26
CA ALA A 38 13.29 -0.81 -12.09
C ALA A 38 12.35 0.40 -11.90
N ILE A 39 11.03 0.17 -11.83
CA ILE A 39 10.05 1.24 -11.56
C ILE A 39 10.26 1.82 -10.16
N ILE A 40 10.46 0.96 -9.16
CA ILE A 40 10.72 1.38 -7.79
C ILE A 40 11.99 2.22 -7.77
N GLU A 41 13.10 1.73 -8.34
CA GLU A 41 14.36 2.47 -8.40
C GLU A 41 14.21 3.82 -9.08
N GLU A 42 13.49 3.90 -10.20
CA GLU A 42 13.24 5.16 -10.89
C GLU A 42 12.43 6.13 -10.02
N VAL A 43 11.26 5.70 -9.52
CA VAL A 43 10.37 6.53 -8.70
C VAL A 43 11.05 6.97 -7.40
N VAL A 44 11.73 6.04 -6.73
CA VAL A 44 12.48 6.28 -5.49
C VAL A 44 13.68 7.19 -5.74
N MET A 45 14.42 7.03 -6.84
CA MET A 45 15.55 7.90 -7.20
C MET A 45 15.13 9.37 -7.36
N TYR A 46 13.92 9.63 -7.86
CA TYR A 46 13.38 10.99 -7.91
C TYR A 46 12.96 11.52 -6.53
N VAL A 47 12.66 10.66 -5.55
CA VAL A 47 12.36 11.04 -4.16
C VAL A 47 13.66 11.10 -3.35
N LYS A 48 14.36 12.25 -3.33
CA LYS A 48 15.62 12.40 -2.57
C LYS A 48 15.52 11.85 -1.14
N GLY A 49 16.34 10.85 -0.79
CA GLY A 49 16.30 10.25 0.53
C GLY A 49 17.50 9.37 0.93
N TYR A 50 17.70 9.21 2.23
CA TYR A 50 18.72 8.42 2.93
C TYR A 50 18.05 7.79 4.14
N HIS A 51 18.08 6.48 4.35
CA HIS A 51 17.49 5.84 5.53
C HIS A 51 18.54 5.15 6.39
N SER A 52 18.46 5.40 7.70
CA SER A 52 19.25 4.74 8.72
C SER A 52 18.39 3.65 9.36
N GLN A 53 18.57 2.42 8.90
CA GLN A 53 17.88 1.22 9.41
C GLN A 53 17.96 1.10 10.94
N ASN A 54 19.14 1.40 11.51
CA ASN A 54 19.39 1.30 12.96
C ASN A 54 18.60 2.30 13.82
N ARG A 55 18.18 3.43 13.24
CA ARG A 55 17.46 4.48 13.97
C ARG A 55 15.99 4.58 13.56
N ASP A 56 15.56 3.70 12.65
CA ASP A 56 14.29 3.80 11.92
C ASP A 56 14.03 5.26 11.47
N LYS A 57 15.09 5.88 10.93
CA LYS A 57 15.12 7.30 10.62
C LYS A 57 15.77 7.48 9.27
N GLY A 58 14.99 7.99 8.33
CA GLY A 58 15.47 8.28 7.00
C GLY A 58 14.74 9.43 6.34
N TYR A 59 15.44 10.11 5.45
CA TYR A 59 14.88 10.94 4.42
C TYR A 59 14.33 10.04 3.29
N GLY A 60 13.10 10.31 2.86
CA GLY A 60 12.48 9.97 1.56
C GLY A 60 12.68 8.57 0.99
N ALA A 61 13.37 8.48 -0.15
CA ALA A 61 13.59 7.30 -0.97
C ALA A 61 13.66 5.97 -0.22
N GLU A 62 14.69 5.82 0.60
CA GLU A 62 15.03 4.55 1.22
C GLU A 62 14.02 4.19 2.32
N HIS A 63 13.40 5.20 2.95
CA HIS A 63 12.31 4.98 3.90
C HIS A 63 11.05 4.46 3.20
N ILE A 64 10.74 4.97 2.00
CA ILE A 64 9.62 4.46 1.20
C ILE A 64 9.92 3.04 0.73
N LYS A 65 11.17 2.77 0.32
CA LYS A 65 11.59 1.44 -0.17
C LYS A 65 11.31 0.34 0.84
N ILE A 66 11.58 0.58 2.12
CA ILE A 66 11.30 -0.40 3.20
C ILE A 66 9.82 -0.77 3.23
N HIS A 67 8.92 0.19 3.03
CA HIS A 67 7.49 -0.08 3.02
C HIS A 67 7.00 -0.75 1.73
N LEU A 68 7.83 -0.98 0.72
CA LEU A 68 7.47 -1.78 -0.46
C LEU A 68 7.73 -3.28 -0.26
N GLU A 69 8.38 -3.67 0.84
CA GLU A 69 8.56 -5.06 1.21
C GLU A 69 7.26 -5.63 1.80
N GLN A 70 6.79 -6.77 1.28
CA GLN A 70 5.46 -7.31 1.57
C GLN A 70 5.15 -7.53 3.06
N ASP A 71 6.17 -7.91 3.83
CA ASP A 71 6.06 -8.19 5.27
C ASP A 71 6.46 -7.00 6.15
N ALA A 72 6.86 -5.87 5.54
CA ALA A 72 7.28 -4.69 6.31
C ALA A 72 6.11 -4.04 7.03
N GLN A 73 6.39 -3.51 8.21
CA GLN A 73 5.45 -2.65 8.91
C GLN A 73 5.17 -1.42 8.06
N GLY A 74 3.90 -1.14 7.84
CA GLY A 74 3.45 -0.02 7.01
C GLY A 74 3.45 -0.31 5.51
N TYR A 75 3.42 -1.59 5.12
CA TYR A 75 3.47 -2.03 3.74
C TYR A 75 2.53 -1.26 2.79
N ILE A 76 3.08 -0.74 1.70
CA ILE A 76 2.41 -0.15 0.55
C ILE A 76 2.77 -0.95 -0.69
N ASN A 77 1.85 -1.07 -1.63
CA ASN A 77 2.18 -1.66 -2.93
C ASN A 77 2.61 -0.59 -3.95
N ILE A 78 3.19 -1.04 -5.06
CA ILE A 78 3.70 -0.16 -6.14
C ILE A 78 2.58 0.72 -6.71
N LYS A 79 1.37 0.19 -6.89
CA LYS A 79 0.23 0.97 -7.39
C LYS A 79 -0.11 2.13 -6.46
N GLU A 80 -0.10 1.92 -5.15
CA GLU A 80 -0.35 2.96 -4.14
C GLU A 80 0.73 4.04 -4.16
N LEU A 81 1.99 3.66 -4.39
CA LEU A 81 3.10 4.60 -4.57
C LEU A 81 2.91 5.45 -5.84
N LEU A 82 2.56 4.83 -6.96
CA LEU A 82 2.32 5.53 -8.23
C LEU A 82 1.08 6.44 -8.16
N ASP A 83 0.05 6.04 -7.41
CA ASP A 83 -1.19 6.81 -7.22
C ASP A 83 -1.07 7.90 -6.15
N LEU A 84 0.06 8.02 -5.45
CA LEU A 84 0.27 8.96 -4.35
C LEU A 84 -0.13 10.41 -4.71
N GLY A 85 0.23 10.87 -5.91
CA GLY A 85 -0.13 12.20 -6.39
C GLY A 85 -1.64 12.40 -6.52
N ASN A 86 -2.39 11.37 -6.94
CA ASN A 86 -3.85 11.40 -6.99
C ASN A 86 -4.43 11.47 -5.58
N SER A 87 -3.94 10.63 -4.66
CA SER A 87 -4.41 10.62 -3.27
C SER A 87 -4.20 11.96 -2.56
N ILE A 88 -3.04 12.61 -2.76
CA ILE A 88 -2.79 13.95 -2.20
C ILE A 88 -3.72 15.00 -2.79
N ARG A 89 -4.03 14.94 -4.10
CA ARG A 89 -5.00 15.85 -4.73
C ARG A 89 -6.40 15.67 -4.17
N GLU A 90 -6.84 14.43 -3.96
CA GLU A 90 -8.16 14.14 -3.37
C GLU A 90 -8.24 14.63 -1.93
N TYR A 91 -7.23 14.35 -1.12
CA TYR A 91 -7.09 14.92 0.21
C TYR A 91 -7.25 16.45 0.19
N THR A 92 -6.49 17.11 -0.69
CA THR A 92 -6.48 18.58 -0.80
C THR A 92 -7.83 19.16 -1.24
N LYS A 93 -8.60 18.43 -2.07
CA LYS A 93 -9.97 18.85 -2.43
C LYS A 93 -10.88 18.95 -1.21
N ILE A 94 -10.77 17.99 -0.28
CA ILE A 94 -11.61 17.86 0.91
C ILE A 94 -11.12 18.79 2.02
N PHE A 95 -9.84 18.70 2.38
CA PHE A 95 -9.28 19.35 3.58
C PHE A 95 -8.56 20.68 3.31
N LYS A 96 -8.35 21.04 2.03
CA LYS A 96 -7.67 22.26 1.54
C LYS A 96 -6.19 22.37 1.86
N GLU A 97 -5.77 22.03 3.07
CA GLU A 97 -4.39 22.14 3.54
C GLU A 97 -3.92 20.87 4.26
N PRO A 98 -2.61 20.56 4.23
CA PRO A 98 -2.04 19.49 5.04
C PRO A 98 -2.18 19.80 6.53
N PHE A 99 -2.20 18.75 7.35
CA PHE A 99 -2.02 18.91 8.78
C PHE A 99 -0.56 19.29 9.08
N ILE A 100 -0.34 20.32 9.88
CA ILE A 100 1.00 20.71 10.29
C ILE A 100 1.28 20.08 11.65
N ASP A 101 2.17 19.10 11.68
CA ASP A 101 2.65 18.48 12.89
C ASP A 101 3.88 19.25 13.40
N ILE A 102 3.79 19.75 14.62
CA ILE A 102 4.82 20.59 15.23
C ILE A 102 5.45 19.81 16.37
N GLU A 103 6.71 19.40 16.18
CA GLU A 103 7.51 18.75 17.21
C GLU A 103 8.68 19.66 17.56
N GLY A 104 8.52 20.44 18.64
CA GLY A 104 9.49 21.48 19.03
C GLY A 104 9.61 22.57 17.97
N SER A 105 10.81 22.72 17.38
CA SER A 105 11.08 23.70 16.31
C SER A 105 10.91 23.12 14.89
N LYS A 106 10.51 21.86 14.75
CA LYS A 106 10.32 21.18 13.46
C LYS A 106 8.85 21.19 13.09
N GLN A 107 8.58 21.37 11.80
CA GLN A 107 7.23 21.40 11.25
C GLN A 107 7.20 20.44 10.06
N ALA A 108 6.38 19.38 10.16
CA ALA A 108 6.16 18.46 9.07
C ALA A 108 4.72 18.59 8.56
N LYS A 109 4.56 18.56 7.24
CA LYS A 109 3.26 18.49 6.58
C LYS A 109 2.83 17.03 6.51
N ILE A 110 1.64 16.75 7.01
CA ILE A 110 1.08 15.42 7.08
C ILE A 110 -0.19 15.35 6.22
N TYR A 111 -0.24 14.34 5.37
CA TYR A 111 -1.41 13.96 4.59
C TYR A 111 -1.85 12.58 5.02
N GLU A 112 -3.13 12.41 5.31
CA GLU A 112 -3.67 11.15 5.80
C GLU A 112 -5.03 10.86 5.18
N TRP A 113 -5.25 9.60 4.81
CA TRP A 113 -6.53 9.18 4.26
C TRP A 113 -6.80 7.69 4.55
N GLU A 114 -8.05 7.29 4.37
CA GLU A 114 -8.49 5.89 4.37
C GLU A 114 -8.98 5.55 2.96
N ASN A 115 -8.53 4.43 2.40
CA ASN A 115 -9.03 3.94 1.12
C ASN A 115 -10.33 3.13 1.30
N GLU A 116 -10.90 2.68 0.18
CA GLU A 116 -12.13 1.87 0.16
C GLU A 116 -11.99 0.56 0.95
N ASN A 117 -10.79 -0.03 0.94
CA ASN A 117 -10.43 -1.24 1.66
C ASN A 117 -10.15 -1.02 3.16
N LYS A 118 -10.46 0.17 3.70
CA LYS A 118 -10.28 0.53 5.11
C LYS A 118 -8.83 0.53 5.61
N VAL A 119 -7.88 0.56 4.66
CA VAL A 119 -6.45 0.76 4.90
C VAL A 119 -6.20 2.25 5.02
N ARG A 120 -5.43 2.63 6.04
CA ARG A 120 -5.10 4.03 6.32
C ARG A 120 -3.68 4.30 5.88
N PHE A 121 -3.47 5.46 5.29
CA PHE A 121 -2.19 5.88 4.76
C PHE A 121 -1.75 7.19 5.39
N ARG A 122 -0.44 7.35 5.57
CA ARG A 122 0.18 8.60 5.99
C ARG A 122 1.36 8.92 5.11
N VAL A 123 1.40 10.17 4.67
CA VAL A 123 2.54 10.76 3.97
C VAL A 123 3.05 11.90 4.85
N VAL A 124 4.35 11.91 5.07
CA VAL A 124 5.03 12.98 5.79
C VAL A 124 5.94 13.70 4.82
N VAL A 125 5.78 15.02 4.75
CA VAL A 125 6.55 15.92 3.90
C VAL A 125 7.24 16.93 4.79
N ASP A 126 8.56 17.09 4.62
CA ASP A 126 9.37 18.02 5.40
C ASP A 126 10.45 18.66 4.51
N LYS A 127 11.02 19.76 4.98
CA LYS A 127 12.13 20.45 4.33
C LYS A 127 13.44 19.77 4.73
N ILE A 128 14.17 19.27 3.74
CA ILE A 128 15.49 18.70 3.99
C ILE A 128 16.49 19.83 4.26
N ARG A 129 16.96 19.94 5.51
CA ARG A 129 18.18 20.70 5.85
C ARG A 129 19.38 19.75 5.81
N ARG A 130 20.13 19.72 4.71
CA ARG A 130 21.43 19.02 4.67
C ARG A 130 22.54 19.98 5.09
N GLU A 131 23.16 19.74 6.24
CA GLU A 131 24.51 20.24 6.49
C GLU A 131 25.51 19.35 5.71
N GLY A 132 26.31 19.95 4.82
CA GLY A 132 27.54 19.32 4.29
C GLY A 132 27.51 18.54 2.97
N LEU A 133 26.50 18.65 2.08
CA LEU A 133 26.53 18.03 0.74
C LEU A 133 26.33 19.04 -0.40
N PRO A 134 26.97 18.86 -1.59
CA PRO A 134 26.91 19.82 -2.69
C PRO A 134 25.49 20.00 -3.23
N ILE A 135 25.15 21.25 -3.50
CA ILE A 135 23.84 21.74 -3.91
C ILE A 135 23.67 21.49 -5.42
N THR A 136 22.68 20.70 -5.82
CA THR A 136 22.21 20.60 -7.21
C THR A 136 20.67 20.65 -7.27
N PRO A 137 20.09 21.17 -8.36
CA PRO A 137 19.47 22.48 -8.50
C PRO A 137 18.03 22.60 -7.96
N LEU A 138 17.56 21.66 -7.13
CA LEU A 138 16.31 21.84 -6.40
C LEU A 138 16.65 22.38 -5.02
N SER A 139 16.40 23.69 -4.88
CA SER A 139 16.67 24.56 -3.75
C SER A 139 16.68 23.85 -2.37
N PRO A 140 17.63 24.18 -1.46
CA PRO A 140 17.73 23.62 -0.10
C PRO A 140 16.50 23.88 0.81
N SER A 141 15.42 24.42 0.26
CA SER A 141 14.15 24.72 0.92
C SER A 141 12.95 23.99 0.30
N ALA A 142 13.17 23.09 -0.66
CA ALA A 142 12.09 22.33 -1.28
C ALA A 142 11.53 21.30 -0.29
N ASP A 143 10.20 21.24 -0.21
CA ASP A 143 9.48 20.22 0.53
C ASP A 143 9.71 18.86 -0.13
N VAL A 144 10.07 17.83 0.65
CA VAL A 144 10.33 16.48 0.17
C VAL A 144 9.50 15.49 0.98
N ILE A 145 8.94 14.48 0.30
CA ILE A 145 8.30 13.35 0.99
C ILE A 145 9.39 12.60 1.74
N ILE A 146 9.29 12.55 3.07
CA ILE A 146 10.25 11.86 3.93
C ILE A 146 9.81 10.43 4.27
N SER A 147 8.50 10.17 4.26
CA SER A 147 7.93 8.85 4.54
C SER A 147 6.56 8.72 3.89
N PHE A 148 6.26 7.51 3.41
CA PHE A 148 4.93 7.11 2.94
C PHE A 148 4.69 5.66 3.33
N TYR A 149 3.64 5.42 4.12
CA TYR A 149 3.35 4.10 4.68
C TYR A 149 1.86 3.94 4.98
N SER A 150 1.43 2.69 5.15
CA SER A 150 0.06 2.32 5.52
C SER A 150 -0.07 1.82 6.96
N ASP A 151 -1.26 1.39 7.37
CA ASP A 151 -1.48 0.69 8.63
C ASP A 151 -1.40 -0.84 8.54
N ARG A 152 -0.97 -1.38 7.38
CA ARG A 152 -0.73 -2.83 7.21
C ARG A 152 0.48 -3.28 8.00
N ASN A 153 0.42 -4.49 8.54
CA ASN A 153 1.50 -5.12 9.32
C ASN A 153 1.91 -4.34 10.59
N LEU A 154 1.13 -3.33 11.00
CA LEU A 154 1.30 -2.67 12.30
C LEU A 154 0.62 -3.47 13.40
N ASN A 155 1.19 -3.42 14.61
CA ASN A 155 0.57 -4.05 15.80
C ASN A 155 -0.80 -3.47 16.13
N ASN A 156 -0.99 -2.17 15.87
CA ASN A 156 -2.24 -1.45 16.12
C ASN A 156 -2.65 -0.67 14.88
N LYS A 157 -3.96 -0.55 14.66
CA LYS A 157 -4.50 0.28 13.56
C LYS A 157 -4.02 1.72 13.71
N MET A 158 -3.54 2.31 12.61
CA MET A 158 -3.05 3.69 12.64
C MET A 158 -4.16 4.66 13.02
N GLN A 159 -3.87 5.54 13.97
CA GLN A 159 -4.73 6.67 14.33
C GLN A 159 -4.32 7.89 13.50
N PHE A 160 -5.31 8.62 13.00
CA PHE A 160 -5.07 9.87 12.29
C PHE A 160 -4.55 10.94 13.24
N LYS A 161 -3.52 11.66 12.81
CA LYS A 161 -3.02 12.84 13.53
C LYS A 161 -3.91 14.05 13.31
N ASN A 162 -4.47 14.20 12.10
CA ASN A 162 -5.40 15.28 11.81
C ASN A 162 -6.80 14.98 12.38
N PRO A 163 -7.31 15.79 13.34
CA PRO A 163 -8.65 15.59 13.90
C PRO A 163 -9.76 15.67 12.84
N LEU A 164 -9.62 16.55 11.85
CA LEU A 164 -10.62 16.70 10.77
C LEU A 164 -10.73 15.44 9.91
N VAL A 165 -9.60 14.79 9.65
CA VAL A 165 -9.56 13.51 8.93
C VAL A 165 -10.22 12.43 9.77
N ASN A 166 -9.90 12.39 11.07
CA ASN A 166 -10.51 11.44 11.98
C ASN A 166 -12.03 11.57 12.04
N GLU A 167 -12.54 12.79 12.20
CA GLU A 167 -13.97 13.07 12.19
C GLU A 167 -14.64 12.69 10.87
N TYR A 168 -14.02 13.03 9.73
CA TYR A 168 -14.54 12.70 8.40
C TYR A 168 -14.77 11.19 8.24
N TYR A 169 -13.78 10.38 8.58
CA TYR A 169 -13.87 8.93 8.45
C TYR A 169 -14.74 8.28 9.54
N CYS A 170 -14.74 8.78 10.78
CA CYS A 170 -15.67 8.31 11.82
C CYS A 170 -17.14 8.56 11.44
N ASN A 171 -17.46 9.74 10.90
CA ASN A 171 -18.83 10.10 10.51
C ASN A 171 -19.31 9.31 9.28
N SER A 172 -18.41 8.96 8.36
CA SER A 172 -18.75 8.10 7.21
C SER A 172 -19.23 6.70 7.63
N VAL A 173 -18.61 6.12 8.66
CA VAL A 173 -18.98 4.81 9.22
C VAL A 173 -20.37 4.88 9.88
N GLN A 174 -20.68 5.99 10.56
CA GLN A 174 -22.00 6.21 11.17
C GLN A 174 -23.12 6.35 10.13
N LYS A 175 -22.87 7.05 9.01
CA LYS A 175 -23.85 7.17 7.91
C LYS A 175 -24.12 5.83 7.22
N GLN A 176 -23.10 5.01 6.98
CA GLN A 176 -23.26 3.68 6.37
C GLN A 176 -23.99 2.70 7.29
N THR A 177 -23.68 2.69 8.59
CA THR A 177 -24.38 1.86 9.58
C THR A 177 -25.83 2.26 9.77
N SER A 178 -26.15 3.57 9.66
CA SER A 178 -27.52 4.08 9.69
C SER A 178 -28.34 3.67 8.46
N ILE A 179 -27.72 3.62 7.28
CA ILE A 179 -28.37 3.18 6.03
C ILE A 179 -28.60 1.67 6.05
N HIS A 180 -27.65 0.88 6.55
CA HIS A 180 -27.79 -0.58 6.62
C HIS A 180 -28.90 -1.01 7.60
N LYS A 181 -29.09 -0.29 8.72
CA LYS A 181 -30.19 -0.51 9.67
C LYS A 181 -31.59 -0.13 9.14
N ARG A 182 -31.68 0.56 7.99
CA ARG A 182 -32.94 0.98 7.35
C ARG A 182 -33.37 0.11 6.18
N LYS A 183 -32.69 -1.01 5.87
CA LYS A 183 -33.23 -1.99 4.91
C LYS A 183 -34.45 -2.68 5.52
N PRO A 184 -35.65 -2.63 4.89
CA PRO A 184 -36.80 -3.35 5.40
C PRO A 184 -36.53 -4.85 5.33
N GLN A 185 -36.76 -5.57 6.44
CA GLN A 185 -36.97 -7.01 6.38
C GLN A 185 -38.22 -7.25 5.55
N ILE A 186 -38.06 -7.76 4.33
CA ILE A 186 -39.18 -8.28 3.54
C ILE A 186 -39.64 -9.52 4.28
N SER A 187 -40.73 -9.37 5.05
CA SER A 187 -41.40 -10.46 5.74
C SER A 187 -42.04 -11.37 4.69
N SER A 188 -41.57 -12.61 4.61
CA SER A 188 -42.26 -13.70 3.92
C SER A 188 -43.62 -13.94 4.60
N HIS A 189 -44.68 -13.37 4.04
CA HIS A 189 -46.05 -13.70 4.42
C HIS A 189 -46.68 -14.57 3.33
N GLN A 190 -46.63 -15.88 3.63
CA GLN A 190 -47.71 -16.85 3.49
C GLN A 190 -48.44 -16.90 2.14
N GLU A 191 -47.98 -17.79 1.25
CA GLU A 191 -48.87 -18.49 0.34
C GLU A 191 -49.64 -19.57 1.12
N THR A 192 -50.90 -19.28 1.44
CA THR A 192 -51.88 -20.32 1.77
C THR A 192 -53.11 -20.13 0.89
N THR A 193 -53.18 -20.98 -0.14
CA THR A 193 -54.38 -21.62 -0.71
C THR A 193 -55.75 -21.04 -0.39
N THR A 194 -56.55 -20.73 -1.42
CA THR A 194 -57.95 -21.20 -1.50
C THR A 194 -58.40 -21.33 -2.97
N ARG A 195 -58.58 -22.58 -3.40
CA ARG A 195 -59.47 -22.96 -4.52
C ARG A 195 -60.90 -22.51 -4.16
N GLN A 196 -61.53 -21.69 -4.99
CA GLN A 196 -63.00 -21.69 -5.08
C GLN A 196 -63.47 -21.64 -6.54
N ARG A 197 -64.10 -22.75 -6.92
CA ARG A 197 -65.04 -22.88 -8.04
C ARG A 197 -66.29 -22.03 -7.77
N LYS A 198 -66.81 -21.40 -8.83
CA LYS A 198 -68.23 -21.14 -9.19
C LYS A 198 -68.17 -20.04 -10.28
N ARG A 199 -68.89 -20.07 -11.39
CA ARG A 199 -69.97 -20.93 -11.92
C ARG A 199 -69.97 -20.74 -13.43
#